data_AF-A0AAW9PYG3-F1
#
_entry.id   AF-A0AAW9PYG3-F1
#
_cell.length_a   1.000
_cell.length_b   1.000
_cell.length_c   1.000
_cell.angle_alpha   90.00
_cell.angle_beta   90.00
_cell.angle_gamma   90.00
#
_symmetry.space_group_name_H-M   'P 1'
#
loop_
_entity.id
_entity.type
_entity.pdbx_description
1 polymer ?
#
loop_
_entity_poly.entity_id
_entity_poly.type
_entity_poly.pdbx_seq_one_letter_code
_entity_poly.pdbx_strand_id
1 'polypeptide(L)'
;MAFEFPQFHEPISINSSSSWTATFDSYDQRNDDCYFLITVREGEDRVTQFMAAVGLWWADDDWSDLKFTDRLREALASVAATGQSNTNYRGLQGN
;
A
#
# COMPACT_ATOMS: atom_id res chain seq x y z
N MET A 1 -10.71 14.79 -14.55
CA MET A 1 -9.73 14.74 -13.45
C MET A 1 -8.98 13.44 -13.59
N ALA A 2 -7.65 13.44 -13.43
CA ALA A 2 -6.91 12.19 -13.33
C ALA A 2 -7.31 11.52 -12.01
N PHE A 3 -7.57 10.23 -12.04
CA PHE A 3 -7.78 9.45 -10.83
C PHE A 3 -6.48 9.43 -10.03
N GLU A 4 -6.58 9.65 -8.71
CA GLU A 4 -5.47 9.51 -7.78
C GLU A 4 -5.70 8.27 -6.93
N PHE A 5 -4.70 7.39 -6.86
CA PHE A 5 -4.79 6.22 -6.01
C PHE A 5 -4.85 6.62 -4.52
N PRO A 6 -5.70 5.97 -3.71
CA PRO A 6 -5.80 6.26 -2.29
C PRO A 6 -4.46 6.12 -1.58
N GLN A 7 -4.19 7.02 -0.64
CA GLN A 7 -3.00 7.00 0.19
C GLN A 7 -3.41 7.04 1.66
N PHE A 8 -2.59 6.43 2.52
CA PHE A 8 -2.86 6.27 3.95
C PHE A 8 -1.74 6.92 4.74
N HIS A 9 -1.76 8.25 4.84
CA HIS A 9 -0.71 9.01 5.53
C HIS A 9 -0.87 9.02 7.05
N GLU A 10 -2.09 8.79 7.55
CA GLU A 10 -2.35 8.65 8.97
C GLU A 10 -2.02 7.22 9.43
N PRO A 11 -1.33 7.05 10.58
CA PRO A 11 -0.98 5.72 11.08
C PRO A 11 -2.22 4.87 11.39
N ILE A 12 -2.33 3.72 10.73
CA ILE A 12 -3.38 2.72 10.97
C ILE A 12 -2.79 1.60 11.84
N SER A 13 -3.45 1.28 12.94
CA SER A 13 -2.97 0.27 13.89
C SER A 13 -2.97 -1.14 13.30
N ILE A 14 -1.86 -1.87 13.50
CA ILE A 14 -1.76 -3.33 13.31
C ILE A 14 -2.10 -4.02 14.65
N ASN A 15 -1.50 -3.52 15.73
CA ASN A 15 -1.70 -3.98 17.10
C ASN A 15 -1.49 -2.81 18.08
N SER A 16 -1.40 -3.09 19.39
CA SER A 16 -1.26 -2.06 20.43
C SER A 16 0.06 -1.26 20.38
N SER A 17 1.09 -1.76 19.69
CA SER A 17 2.41 -1.13 19.62
C SER A 17 2.90 -0.89 18.19
N SER A 18 2.11 -1.27 17.18
CA SER A 18 2.55 -1.23 15.78
C SER A 18 1.48 -0.58 14.90
N SER A 19 1.92 0.26 13.96
CA SER A 19 1.06 0.94 13.00
C SER A 19 1.71 1.02 11.64
N TRP A 20 0.92 1.29 10.60
CA TRP A 20 1.42 1.43 9.25
C TRP A 20 0.83 2.65 8.55
N THR A 21 1.59 3.17 7.59
CA THR A 21 1.14 4.14 6.58
C THR A 21 1.50 3.59 5.21
N ALA A 22 0.81 4.07 4.17
CA ALA A 22 1.15 3.74 2.79
C ALA A 22 1.04 4.95 1.86
N THR A 23 2.03 5.06 0.97
CA THR A 23 2.09 6.09 -0.07
C THR A 23 2.14 5.42 -1.42
N PHE A 24 1.35 5.90 -2.37
CA PHE A 24 1.34 5.39 -3.73
C PHE A 24 2.67 5.70 -4.42
N ASP A 25 3.23 4.71 -5.12
CA ASP A 25 4.45 4.86 -5.91
C ASP A 25 4.13 4.86 -7.41
N SER A 26 3.52 3.78 -7.90
CA SER A 26 3.29 3.61 -9.34
C SER A 26 2.20 2.57 -9.61
N TYR A 27 1.70 2.58 -10.86
CA TYR A 27 0.73 1.62 -11.36
C TYR A 27 1.27 0.99 -12.65
N ASP A 28 1.44 -0.33 -12.64
CA ASP A 28 1.77 -1.11 -13.82
C ASP A 28 0.47 -1.56 -14.50
N GLN A 29 0.02 -0.74 -15.45
CA GLN A 29 -1.19 -0.98 -16.22
C GLN A 29 -1.15 -2.29 -17.03
N ARG A 30 0.04 -2.81 -17.35
CA ARG A 30 0.15 -4.05 -18.13
C ARG A 30 -0.20 -5.27 -17.28
N ASN A 31 0.20 -5.26 -16.02
CA ASN A 31 -0.05 -6.37 -15.08
C ASN A 31 -1.23 -6.09 -14.14
N ASP A 32 -1.78 -4.88 -14.18
CA ASP A 32 -2.85 -4.42 -13.30
C ASP A 32 -2.41 -4.41 -11.82
N ASP A 33 -1.16 -4.01 -11.57
CA ASP A 33 -0.53 -3.99 -10.25
C ASP A 33 -0.26 -2.55 -9.78
N CYS A 34 -0.72 -2.22 -8.58
CA CYS A 34 -0.35 -0.99 -7.89
C CYS A 34 0.76 -1.22 -6.89
N TYR A 35 1.76 -0.33 -6.90
CA TYR A 35 2.86 -0.35 -5.98
C TYR A 35 2.72 0.75 -4.94
N PHE A 36 2.90 0.38 -3.68
CA PHE A 36 2.86 1.28 -2.53
C PHE A 36 4.12 1.13 -1.70
N LEU A 37 4.63 2.24 -1.18
CA LEU A 37 5.61 2.24 -0.12
C LEU A 37 4.89 2.13 1.22
N ILE A 38 5.02 0.99 1.89
CA ILE A 38 4.51 0.80 3.24
C ILE A 38 5.59 1.22 4.24
N THR A 39 5.21 2.04 5.22
CA THR A 39 6.03 2.33 6.39
C THR A 39 5.37 1.73 7.61
N VAL A 40 6.02 0.77 8.25
CA VAL A 40 5.59 0.18 9.52
C VAL A 40 6.39 0.80 10.65
N ARG A 41 5.70 1.30 11.67
CA ARG A 41 6.30 1.75 12.93
C ARG A 41 6.00 0.72 14.02
N GLU A 42 7.02 0.21 14.68
CA GLU A 42 6.94 -0.71 15.81
C GLU A 42 7.55 -0.05 17.06
N GLY A 43 6.75 0.11 18.11
CA GLY A 43 7.18 0.83 19.32
C GLY A 43 7.53 2.29 19.04
N GLU A 44 8.42 2.86 19.85
CA GLU A 44 8.80 4.27 19.74
C GLU A 44 9.85 4.54 18.66
N ASP A 45 10.72 3.57 18.35
CA ASP A 45 11.94 3.84 17.57
C ASP A 45 12.12 3.00 16.29
N ARG A 46 11.38 1.90 16.12
CA ARG A 46 11.62 1.00 14.98
C ARG A 46 10.71 1.36 13.81
N VAL A 47 11.33 1.81 12.73
CA VAL A 47 10.65 2.09 11.46
C VAL A 47 11.20 1.15 10.39
N THR A 48 10.30 0.44 9.71
CA THR A 48 10.65 -0.41 8.56
C THR A 48 9.87 0.06 7.35
N GLN A 49 10.55 0.17 6.20
CA GLN A 49 9.93 0.56 4.94
C GLN A 49 10.15 -0.51 3.88
N PHE A 50 9.10 -0.82 3.12
CA PHE A 50 9.17 -1.78 2.03
C PHE A 50 8.07 -1.54 1.00
N MET A 51 8.30 -2.04 -0.22
CA MET A 51 7.31 -1.99 -1.28
C MET A 51 6.25 -3.07 -1.08
N ALA A 52 5.02 -2.75 -1.46
CA ALA A 52 3.94 -3.70 -1.59
C ALA A 52 3.34 -3.58 -2.99
N ALA A 53 3.04 -4.70 -3.60
CA ALA A 53 2.23 -4.79 -4.81
C ALA A 53 0.81 -5.22 -4.44
N VAL A 54 -0.19 -4.55 -4.98
CA VAL A 54 -1.60 -4.91 -4.87
C VAL A 54 -2.17 -5.03 -6.27
N GLY A 55 -2.50 -6.25 -6.69
CA GLY A 55 -3.20 -6.46 -7.95
C GLY A 55 -4.64 -5.95 -7.86
N LEU A 56 -5.10 -5.30 -8.91
CA LEU A 56 -6.44 -4.70 -9.00
C LEU A 56 -7.46 -5.57 -9.74
N TRP A 57 -7.15 -6.84 -10.01
CA TRP A 57 -8.02 -7.79 -10.72
C TRP A 57 -9.45 -7.96 -10.12
N TRP A 58 -9.65 -7.51 -8.89
CA TRP A 58 -10.93 -7.52 -8.17
C TRP A 58 -11.71 -6.20 -8.24
N ALA A 59 -11.10 -5.14 -8.76
CA ALA A 59 -11.71 -3.83 -8.92
C ALA A 59 -12.51 -3.78 -10.23
N ASP A 60 -13.74 -3.28 -10.16
CA ASP A 60 -14.51 -2.92 -11.35
C ASP A 60 -13.93 -1.66 -12.01
N ASP A 61 -14.53 -1.19 -13.11
CA ASP A 61 -14.07 0.01 -13.84
C ASP A 61 -14.17 1.32 -13.03
N ASP A 62 -14.83 1.31 -11.85
CA ASP A 62 -14.96 2.48 -10.97
C ASP A 62 -14.09 2.35 -9.73
N TRP A 63 -12.92 2.97 -9.77
CA TRP A 63 -11.95 3.00 -8.67
C TRP A 63 -12.22 4.12 -7.66
N SER A 64 -13.26 4.93 -7.89
CA SER A 64 -13.61 6.06 -7.02
C SER A 64 -14.56 5.69 -5.87
N ASP A 65 -15.06 4.45 -5.84
CA ASP A 65 -15.93 3.96 -4.76
C ASP A 65 -15.15 3.79 -3.44
N LEU A 66 -15.82 4.08 -2.32
CA LEU A 66 -15.33 3.77 -0.97
C LEU A 66 -14.97 2.30 -0.82
N LYS A 67 -15.69 1.39 -1.50
CA LYS A 67 -15.36 -0.05 -1.51
C LYS A 67 -13.98 -0.35 -2.07
N PHE A 68 -13.53 0.41 -3.07
CA PHE A 68 -12.19 0.26 -3.63
C PHE A 68 -11.15 0.64 -2.58
N THR A 69 -11.34 1.79 -1.93
CA THR A 69 -10.45 2.28 -0.87
C THR A 69 -10.39 1.31 0.31
N ASP A 70 -11.54 0.75 0.72
CA ASP A 70 -11.61 -0.20 1.83
C ASP A 70 -10.87 -1.51 1.53
N ARG A 71 -11.09 -2.10 0.34
CA ARG A 71 -10.37 -3.31 -0.07
C ARG A 71 -8.88 -3.08 -0.25
N LEU A 72 -8.50 -1.93 -0.81
CA LEU A 72 -7.09 -1.56 -0.95
C LEU A 72 -6.43 -1.43 0.42
N ARG A 73 -7.11 -0.78 1.37
CA ARG A 73 -6.66 -0.67 2.77
C ARG A 73 -6.48 -2.05 3.41
N GLU A 74 -7.42 -2.97 3.23
CA GLU A 74 -7.33 -4.34 3.76
C GLU A 74 -6.16 -5.12 3.17
N ALA A 75 -5.95 -5.03 1.85
CA ALA A 75 -4.83 -5.66 1.16
C ALA A 75 -3.48 -5.14 1.68
N LEU A 76 -3.33 -3.82 1.80
CA LEU A 76 -2.12 -3.19 2.33
C LEU A 76 -1.92 -3.52 3.81
N ALA A 77 -2.98 -3.54 4.62
CA ALA A 77 -2.91 -3.94 6.02
C ALA A 77 -2.41 -5.38 6.18
N SER A 78 -2.86 -6.29 5.31
CA SER A 78 -2.40 -7.68 5.31
C SER A 78 -0.90 -7.76 5.03
N VAL A 79 -0.39 -7.03 4.03
CA VAL A 79 1.05 -7.00 3.72
C VAL A 79 1.84 -6.32 4.86
N ALA A 80 1.34 -5.19 5.38
CA ALA A 80 1.95 -4.46 6.49
C ALA A 80 2.12 -5.34 7.74
N ALA A 81 1.12 -6.17 8.06
CA ALA A 81 1.16 -7.09 9.19
C ALA A 81 2.26 -8.16 9.08
N THR A 82 2.73 -8.48 7.86
CA THR A 82 3.88 -9.38 7.67
C THR A 82 5.23 -8.71 7.93
N GLY A 83 5.28 -7.37 7.82
CA GLY A 83 6.54 -6.60 7.89
C GLY A 83 7.49 -6.86 6.72
N GLN A 84 7.02 -7.49 5.64
CA GLN A 84 7.85 -7.91 4.50
C GLN A 84 7.23 -7.48 3.16
N SER A 85 8.09 -7.21 2.19
CA SER A 85 7.68 -6.95 0.80
C SER A 85 7.06 -8.22 0.20
N ASN A 86 5.90 -8.07 -0.45
CA ASN A 86 5.30 -9.14 -1.26
C ASN A 86 5.71 -9.05 -2.75
N THR A 87 6.61 -8.13 -3.09
CA THR A 87 7.09 -7.92 -4.46
C THR A 87 8.62 -7.83 -4.51
N ASN A 88 9.18 -8.13 -5.68
CA ASN A 88 10.59 -7.90 -5.98
C ASN A 88 10.86 -6.47 -6.48
N TYR A 89 9.80 -5.71 -6.79
CA TYR A 89 9.89 -4.30 -7.16
C TYR A 89 10.44 -3.47 -5.99
N ARG A 90 11.35 -2.54 -6.29
CA ARG A 90 12.07 -1.73 -5.29
C ARG A 90 11.78 -0.23 -5.42
N GLY A 91 10.69 0.13 -6.08
CA GLY A 91 10.41 1.50 -6.49
C GLY A 91 11.01 1.78 -7.87
N LEU A 92 10.56 2.88 -8.48
CA LEU A 92 11.21 3.43 -9.66
C LEU A 92 12.58 3.92 -9.19
N GLN A 93 13.65 3.14 -9.41
CA GLN A 93 15.00 3.67 -9.23
C GLN A 93 15.11 4.90 -10.13
N GLY A 94 15.16 6.07 -9.50
CA GLY A 94 15.35 7.34 -10.21
C GLY A 94 16.54 7.22 -11.13
N ASN A 95 16.31 7.52 -12.41
CA ASN A 95 17.35 7.74 -13.39
C ASN A 95 17.83 9.18 -13.28
#